data_AF-A0A813UX54-F1
#
_entry.id   AF-A0A813UX54-F1
#
_cell.length_a   1.000
_cell.length_b   1.000
_cell.length_c   1.000
_cell.angle_alpha   90.00
_cell.angle_beta   90.00
_cell.angle_gamma   90.00
#
_symmetry.space_group_name_H-M   'P 1'
#
loop_
_entity.id
_entity.type
_entity.pdbx_description
1 polymer ?
#
loop_
_entity_poly.entity_id
_entity_poly.type
_entity_poly.pdbx_seq_one_letter_code
_entity_poly.pdbx_strand_id
1 'polypeptide(L)'
;MAQVATTNNDLTTPSFCFHNATFGQNIRLENNASKAVRHTSFDHGITFSDKPVNINERIHLRIVEVDETRQWCGSLAIGFTQVDPNTIRQEDLPKSALPSLSTTNKYSYVKRLYETLTKQLCIIFYYNPDGAYFILDGKEQDISRNIDIKKPLWAVIDIYGNVKAVTFTIPPKTTDDGKSLFAKYPQKPDKLPIRYFTQLRSENFQPVTFSNVHGPELELYCEYKVALRKRVQKLVRPYLFINFPLAPGDELYIRILSIDPNYRTPGIFGFTNVRPSKFADKLETLPAIDPAALVDRKEYWLLREEPFDDTLSELDEYRILFDRTSGEILLCRNNDTVSQPRILTFADLNETFYPFLFLNGRITALSVFGLIAPNVRLTETNHNINSNNRTDNEVDDDDSDRCTICYDAKATCVLIPCGHMIFCTKCRVDYEIRSTKTCPKCRATYEQAIEVEVD
;
A
#
# COMPACT_ATOMS: atom_id res chain seq x y z
N MET A 1 -23.01 -38.51 22.82
CA MET A 1 -22.80 -37.10 22.46
C MET A 1 -21.30 -36.91 22.23
N ALA A 2 -20.89 -36.82 20.96
CA ALA A 2 -19.49 -36.71 20.59
C ALA A 2 -18.99 -35.28 20.85
N GLN A 3 -17.88 -35.15 21.58
CA GLN A 3 -17.17 -33.89 21.74
C GLN A 3 -16.51 -33.51 20.42
N VAL A 4 -16.88 -32.34 19.90
CA VAL A 4 -16.21 -31.68 18.78
C VAL A 4 -14.87 -31.14 19.31
N ALA A 5 -13.77 -31.73 18.86
CA ALA A 5 -12.43 -31.23 19.10
C ALA A 5 -12.18 -30.03 18.18
N THR A 6 -12.19 -28.82 18.72
CA THR A 6 -11.67 -27.62 18.06
C THR A 6 -10.15 -27.67 18.10
N THR A 7 -9.53 -28.02 16.97
CA THR A 7 -8.07 -27.92 16.79
C THR A 7 -7.69 -26.45 16.57
N ASN A 8 -7.11 -25.82 17.60
CA ASN A 8 -6.35 -24.58 17.45
C ASN A 8 -5.08 -24.89 16.65
N ASN A 9 -5.08 -24.58 15.35
CA ASN A 9 -3.89 -24.66 14.50
C ASN A 9 -2.99 -23.44 14.77
N ASP A 10 -1.95 -23.64 15.57
CA ASP A 10 -0.82 -22.71 15.64
C ASP A 10 -0.11 -22.67 14.27
N LEU A 11 -0.31 -21.58 13.52
CA LEU A 11 0.27 -21.31 12.19
C LEU A 11 1.77 -20.91 12.28
N THR A 12 2.58 -21.67 13.01
CA THR A 12 4.02 -21.37 13.19
C THR A 12 4.92 -22.06 12.17
N THR A 13 4.39 -22.98 11.37
CA THR A 13 5.12 -23.72 10.33
C THR A 13 4.35 -23.69 8.99
N PRO A 14 5.06 -23.65 7.83
CA PRO A 14 4.41 -23.75 6.53
C PRO A 14 3.62 -25.06 6.39
N SER A 15 2.46 -25.03 5.71
CA SER A 15 1.66 -26.25 5.45
C SER A 15 2.40 -27.26 4.56
N PHE A 16 3.35 -26.78 3.75
CA PHE A 16 4.03 -27.58 2.73
C PHE A 16 5.55 -27.59 2.93
N CYS A 17 6.15 -28.73 2.58
CA CYS A 17 7.57 -28.89 2.36
C CYS A 17 7.83 -29.31 0.91
N PHE A 18 9.09 -29.27 0.49
CA PHE A 18 9.53 -29.90 -0.75
C PHE A 18 9.63 -31.41 -0.55
N HIS A 19 9.22 -32.18 -1.56
CA HIS A 19 9.30 -33.65 -1.54
C HIS A 19 10.75 -34.10 -1.30
N ASN A 20 10.95 -34.99 -0.32
CA ASN A 20 12.27 -35.31 0.22
C ASN A 20 13.04 -36.40 -0.55
N ALA A 21 12.38 -37.11 -1.48
CA ALA A 21 12.99 -38.20 -2.24
C ALA A 21 13.06 -37.90 -3.76
N THR A 22 12.23 -36.98 -4.24
CA THR A 22 12.03 -36.74 -5.67
C THR A 22 12.24 -35.27 -5.97
N PHE A 23 13.47 -34.93 -6.36
CA PHE A 23 13.84 -33.59 -6.78
C PHE A 23 15.09 -33.65 -7.67
N GLY A 24 15.30 -32.61 -8.48
CA GLY A 24 16.39 -32.58 -9.44
C GLY A 24 17.78 -32.59 -8.77
N GLN A 25 18.75 -33.19 -9.46
CA GLN A 25 20.09 -33.46 -8.93
C GLN A 25 20.86 -32.20 -8.48
N ASN A 26 20.52 -31.04 -9.02
CA ASN A 26 21.17 -29.77 -8.69
C ASN A 26 20.45 -29.01 -7.56
N ILE A 27 19.44 -29.62 -6.93
CA ILE A 27 18.72 -29.06 -5.79
C ILE A 27 19.27 -29.59 -4.47
N ARG A 28 19.46 -28.69 -3.52
CA ARG A 28 19.66 -29.00 -2.11
C ARG A 28 18.48 -28.51 -1.29
N LEU A 29 17.92 -29.39 -0.47
CA LEU A 29 16.86 -29.02 0.47
C LEU A 29 17.46 -28.57 1.80
N GLU A 30 16.91 -27.50 2.37
CA GLU A 30 17.34 -26.88 3.63
C GLU A 30 16.12 -26.64 4.54
N ASN A 31 16.37 -26.31 5.81
CA ASN A 31 15.34 -25.98 6.80
C ASN A 31 14.22 -27.03 6.88
N ASN A 32 14.59 -28.30 7.10
CA ASN A 32 13.64 -29.43 7.12
C ASN A 32 12.79 -29.52 5.85
N ALA A 33 13.44 -29.34 4.69
CA ALA A 33 12.81 -29.32 3.37
C ALA A 33 11.77 -28.21 3.13
N SER A 34 11.75 -27.15 3.95
CA SER A 34 10.92 -25.97 3.65
C SER A 34 11.58 -25.00 2.65
N LYS A 35 12.89 -25.15 2.40
CA LYS A 35 13.66 -24.34 1.46
C LYS A 35 14.35 -25.24 0.44
N ALA A 36 14.31 -24.85 -0.84
CA ALA A 36 15.01 -25.51 -1.93
C ALA A 36 15.98 -24.54 -2.58
N VAL A 37 17.22 -24.98 -2.79
CA VAL A 37 18.33 -24.18 -3.32
C VAL A 37 18.92 -24.89 -4.54
N ARG A 38 18.97 -24.20 -5.68
CA ARG A 38 19.81 -24.63 -6.81
C ARG A 38 21.26 -24.28 -6.47
N HIS A 39 22.05 -25.29 -6.11
CA HIS A 39 23.42 -25.08 -5.64
C HIS A 39 24.47 -25.08 -6.75
N THR A 40 24.15 -25.62 -7.92
CA THR A 40 25.04 -25.68 -9.09
C THR A 40 24.27 -25.77 -10.40
N SER A 41 24.97 -25.58 -11.53
CA SER A 41 24.44 -25.69 -12.89
C SER A 41 23.20 -24.82 -13.15
N PHE A 42 22.56 -25.06 -14.30
CA PHE A 42 21.33 -24.40 -14.76
C PHE A 42 20.19 -25.37 -15.03
N ASP A 43 20.42 -26.67 -14.96
CA ASP A 43 19.42 -27.70 -15.22
C ASP A 43 19.13 -28.52 -13.96
N HIS A 44 18.25 -29.52 -14.07
CA HIS A 44 17.81 -30.40 -12.99
C HIS A 44 17.36 -29.64 -11.73
N GLY A 45 16.55 -28.58 -11.94
CA GLY A 45 16.01 -27.72 -10.88
C GLY A 45 14.61 -28.10 -10.37
N ILE A 46 14.05 -29.21 -10.85
CA ILE A 46 12.65 -29.60 -10.62
C ILE A 46 12.44 -30.06 -9.17
N THR A 47 11.41 -29.55 -8.51
CA THR A 47 10.97 -29.94 -7.17
C THR A 47 9.45 -30.08 -7.14
N PHE A 48 8.94 -30.76 -6.13
CA PHE A 48 7.50 -30.99 -5.93
C PHE A 48 7.08 -30.65 -4.49
N SER A 49 5.79 -30.40 -4.26
CA SER A 49 5.26 -30.44 -2.89
C SER A 49 5.35 -31.84 -2.30
N ASP A 50 5.55 -31.93 -1.00
CA ASP A 50 5.62 -33.18 -0.24
C ASP A 50 4.29 -33.96 -0.21
N LYS A 51 3.17 -33.25 -0.36
CA LYS A 51 1.81 -33.78 -0.35
C LYS A 51 0.94 -33.16 -1.44
N PRO A 52 -0.20 -33.77 -1.81
CA PRO A 52 -1.15 -33.14 -2.70
C PRO A 52 -1.76 -31.89 -2.04
N VAL A 53 -2.08 -30.92 -2.88
CA VAL A 53 -2.69 -29.64 -2.50
C VAL A 53 -4.19 -29.86 -2.37
N ASN A 54 -4.83 -29.35 -1.32
CA ASN A 54 -6.28 -29.42 -1.21
C ASN A 54 -6.96 -28.36 -2.09
N ILE A 55 -8.21 -28.60 -2.47
CA ILE A 55 -9.03 -27.62 -3.19
C ILE A 55 -9.11 -26.33 -2.35
N ASN A 56 -8.87 -25.18 -2.99
CA ASN A 56 -8.77 -23.84 -2.41
C ASN A 56 -7.57 -23.63 -1.46
N GLU A 57 -6.70 -24.63 -1.25
CA GLU A 57 -5.50 -24.46 -0.43
C GLU A 57 -4.47 -23.64 -1.20
N ARG A 58 -4.04 -22.54 -0.59
CA ARG A 58 -3.06 -21.62 -1.18
C ARG A 58 -1.65 -21.99 -0.76
N ILE A 59 -0.81 -22.24 -1.75
CA ILE A 59 0.63 -22.43 -1.56
C ILE A 59 1.32 -21.08 -1.69
N HIS A 60 2.06 -20.67 -0.66
CA HIS A 60 2.84 -19.44 -0.66
C HIS A 60 4.32 -19.74 -0.85
N LEU A 61 4.84 -19.48 -2.05
CA LEU A 61 6.24 -19.70 -2.42
C LEU A 61 6.99 -18.37 -2.46
N ARG A 62 7.94 -18.18 -1.55
CA ARG A 62 8.76 -16.97 -1.48
C ARG A 62 10.10 -17.18 -2.15
N ILE A 63 10.52 -16.20 -2.95
CA ILE A 63 11.86 -16.12 -3.52
C ILE A 63 12.81 -15.57 -2.46
N VAL A 64 13.82 -16.35 -2.08
CA VAL A 64 14.76 -15.97 -1.01
C VAL A 64 16.16 -15.66 -1.52
N GLU A 65 16.50 -16.11 -2.73
CA GLU A 65 17.77 -15.82 -3.37
C GLU A 65 17.62 -15.73 -4.89
N VAL A 66 18.18 -14.67 -5.47
CA VAL A 66 18.29 -14.44 -6.91
C VAL A 66 19.74 -14.18 -7.29
N ASP A 67 20.11 -14.46 -8.54
CA ASP A 67 21.38 -14.10 -9.10
C ASP A 67 21.35 -12.64 -9.61
N GLU A 68 22.00 -11.75 -8.87
CA GLU A 68 22.05 -10.32 -9.20
C GLU A 68 23.08 -10.00 -10.30
N THR A 69 23.96 -10.94 -10.65
CA THR A 69 25.01 -10.73 -11.67
C THR A 69 24.45 -10.66 -13.09
N ARG A 70 23.16 -10.98 -13.28
CA ARG A 70 22.46 -11.07 -14.57
C ARG A 70 23.12 -12.03 -15.58
N GLN A 71 23.98 -12.95 -15.12
CA GLN A 71 24.65 -13.92 -15.98
C GLN A 71 23.72 -15.03 -16.50
N TRP A 72 22.55 -15.21 -15.88
CA TRP A 72 21.56 -16.21 -16.27
C TRP A 72 20.40 -15.58 -17.04
N CYS A 73 20.08 -16.16 -18.19
CA CYS A 73 18.83 -15.88 -18.91
C CYS A 73 17.78 -16.95 -18.55
N GLY A 74 16.52 -16.52 -18.41
CA GLY A 74 15.41 -17.39 -17.99
C GLY A 74 15.02 -17.23 -16.52
N SER A 75 13.95 -17.92 -16.14
CA SER A 75 13.26 -17.67 -14.88
C SER A 75 12.54 -18.94 -14.38
N LEU A 76 12.14 -18.89 -13.11
CA LEU A 76 11.38 -19.92 -12.41
C LEU A 76 10.18 -20.38 -13.24
N ALA A 77 9.90 -21.68 -13.21
CA ALA A 77 8.64 -22.22 -13.73
C ALA A 77 7.85 -22.89 -12.61
N ILE A 78 6.52 -22.71 -12.64
CA ILE A 78 5.61 -23.27 -11.64
C ILE A 78 4.42 -23.94 -12.31
N GLY A 79 3.77 -24.85 -11.60
CA GLY A 79 2.53 -25.46 -12.06
C GLY A 79 2.08 -26.60 -11.18
N PHE A 80 1.32 -27.51 -11.78
CA PHE A 80 0.79 -28.68 -11.08
C PHE A 80 1.04 -29.97 -11.88
N THR A 81 1.07 -31.09 -11.15
CA THR A 81 1.10 -32.45 -11.70
C THR A 81 0.07 -33.33 -11.00
N GLN A 82 -0.55 -34.24 -11.73
CA GLN A 82 -1.39 -35.31 -11.17
C GLN A 82 -0.61 -36.59 -10.88
N VAL A 83 0.70 -36.60 -11.16
CA VAL A 83 1.59 -37.72 -10.86
C VAL A 83 2.17 -37.54 -9.46
N ASP A 84 1.91 -38.51 -8.61
CA ASP A 84 2.46 -38.57 -7.25
C ASP A 84 4.00 -38.65 -7.32
N PRO A 85 4.74 -37.70 -6.73
CA PRO A 85 6.19 -37.70 -6.74
C PRO A 85 6.82 -38.96 -6.14
N ASN A 86 6.14 -39.70 -5.25
CA ASN A 86 6.63 -40.97 -4.72
C ASN A 86 6.75 -42.07 -5.78
N THR A 87 6.05 -41.93 -6.91
CA THR A 87 6.06 -42.89 -8.02
C THR A 87 7.15 -42.60 -9.05
N ILE A 88 7.80 -41.44 -8.96
CA ILE A 88 8.83 -40.97 -9.88
C ILE A 88 10.18 -41.24 -9.26
N ARG A 89 11.04 -41.99 -9.95
CA ARG A 89 12.43 -42.15 -9.52
C ARG A 89 13.23 -40.90 -9.87
N GLN A 90 14.16 -40.52 -8.99
CA GLN A 90 14.94 -39.29 -9.16
C GLN A 90 15.71 -39.26 -10.49
N GLU A 91 16.23 -40.41 -10.93
CA GLU A 91 16.95 -40.57 -12.19
C GLU A 91 16.07 -40.41 -13.45
N ASP A 92 14.76 -40.60 -13.32
CA ASP A 92 13.80 -40.47 -14.42
C ASP A 92 13.34 -39.01 -14.62
N LEU A 93 13.74 -38.10 -13.73
CA LEU A 93 13.40 -36.68 -13.85
C LEU A 93 14.12 -36.05 -15.06
N PRO A 94 13.40 -35.28 -15.91
CA PRO A 94 14.02 -34.59 -17.02
C PRO A 94 14.92 -33.44 -16.54
N LYS A 95 15.80 -32.98 -17.42
CA LYS A 95 16.70 -31.84 -17.16
C LYS A 95 15.97 -30.52 -16.86
N SER A 96 14.76 -30.33 -17.38
CA SER A 96 13.91 -29.18 -17.07
C SER A 96 12.44 -29.58 -17.20
N ALA A 97 11.58 -28.91 -16.43
CA ALA A 97 10.14 -29.11 -16.48
C ALA A 97 9.55 -28.74 -17.84
N LEU A 98 10.11 -27.75 -18.52
CA LEU A 98 9.62 -27.27 -19.81
C LEU A 98 10.65 -27.50 -20.95
N PRO A 99 10.22 -28.03 -22.10
CA PRO A 99 8.86 -28.47 -22.42
C PRO A 99 8.53 -29.88 -21.87
N SER A 100 9.52 -30.56 -21.28
CA SER A 100 9.51 -32.00 -20.99
C SER A 100 8.23 -32.45 -20.28
N LEU A 101 8.00 -32.01 -19.04
CA LEU A 101 6.85 -32.46 -18.25
C LEU A 101 5.52 -32.04 -18.90
N SER A 102 5.44 -30.89 -19.56
CA SER A 102 4.20 -30.45 -20.22
C SER A 102 3.89 -31.16 -21.54
N THR A 103 4.89 -31.80 -22.16
CA THR A 103 4.74 -32.46 -23.46
C THR A 103 4.69 -33.98 -23.33
N THR A 104 5.57 -34.56 -22.50
CA THR A 104 5.62 -36.01 -22.30
C THR A 104 4.60 -36.50 -21.28
N ASN A 105 4.11 -35.63 -20.39
CA ASN A 105 3.11 -35.97 -19.40
C ASN A 105 1.84 -35.14 -19.60
N LYS A 106 0.79 -35.78 -20.14
CA LYS A 106 -0.54 -35.15 -20.32
C LYS A 106 -1.24 -34.79 -19.01
N TYR A 107 -0.63 -35.11 -17.87
CA TYR A 107 -1.15 -34.89 -16.52
C TYR A 107 -0.34 -33.82 -15.74
N SER A 108 0.56 -33.11 -16.41
CA SER A 108 1.30 -32.00 -15.80
C SER A 108 1.22 -30.75 -16.67
N TYR A 109 1.06 -29.60 -16.04
CA TYR A 109 1.18 -28.33 -16.72
C TYR A 109 2.06 -27.40 -15.91
N VAL A 110 3.05 -26.82 -16.59
CA VAL A 110 4.04 -25.93 -16.01
C VAL A 110 4.11 -24.68 -16.87
N LYS A 111 4.19 -23.51 -16.25
CA LYS A 111 4.32 -22.22 -16.91
C LYS A 111 5.59 -21.53 -16.42
N ARG A 112 6.36 -20.98 -17.36
CA ARG A 112 7.50 -20.11 -17.05
C ARG A 112 7.02 -18.71 -16.68
N LEU A 113 7.56 -18.14 -15.61
CA LEU A 113 7.26 -16.79 -15.15
C LEU A 113 8.24 -15.82 -15.83
N TYR A 114 7.77 -14.99 -16.76
CA TYR A 114 8.65 -14.09 -17.53
C TYR A 114 8.81 -12.71 -16.88
N GLU A 115 8.07 -12.45 -15.80
CA GLU A 115 8.14 -11.23 -15.00
C GLU A 115 9.47 -11.16 -14.21
N THR A 116 10.00 -9.96 -13.95
CA THR A 116 11.31 -9.76 -13.26
C THR A 116 11.30 -10.28 -11.81
N LEU A 117 11.64 -11.53 -11.57
CA LEU A 117 11.57 -12.09 -10.21
C LEU A 117 12.66 -11.52 -9.30
N THR A 118 12.25 -10.91 -8.18
CA THR A 118 13.13 -10.30 -7.17
C THR A 118 13.09 -11.05 -5.84
N LYS A 119 14.10 -10.82 -5.01
CA LYS A 119 14.12 -11.34 -3.64
C LYS A 119 12.89 -10.85 -2.86
N GLN A 120 12.37 -11.68 -1.98
CA GLN A 120 11.16 -11.49 -1.16
C GLN A 120 9.82 -11.59 -1.90
N LEU A 121 9.81 -11.62 -3.24
CA LEU A 121 8.58 -11.78 -4.00
C LEU A 121 7.89 -13.11 -3.62
N CYS A 122 6.59 -13.02 -3.33
CA CYS A 122 5.76 -14.16 -2.99
C CYS A 122 4.88 -14.52 -4.19
N ILE A 123 4.95 -15.78 -4.60
CA ILE A 123 4.08 -16.38 -5.61
C ILE A 123 3.06 -17.22 -4.85
N ILE A 124 1.77 -16.96 -5.09
CA ILE A 124 0.70 -17.77 -4.53
C ILE A 124 0.16 -18.65 -5.64
N PHE A 125 -0.05 -19.94 -5.44
CA PHE A 125 -0.76 -20.75 -6.42
C PHE A 125 -1.63 -21.80 -5.73
N TYR A 126 -2.74 -22.09 -6.39
CA TYR A 126 -3.84 -22.89 -5.84
C TYR A 126 -4.72 -23.41 -6.97
N TYR A 127 -5.67 -24.26 -6.65
CA TYR A 127 -6.73 -24.65 -7.58
C TYR A 127 -8.05 -24.77 -6.85
N ASN A 128 -9.14 -24.63 -7.60
CA ASN A 128 -10.51 -24.72 -7.13
C ASN A 128 -11.33 -25.52 -8.16
N PRO A 129 -12.64 -25.73 -7.96
CA PRO A 129 -13.48 -26.42 -8.93
C PRO A 129 -13.62 -25.74 -10.29
N ASP A 130 -13.22 -24.47 -10.42
CA ASP A 130 -13.30 -23.68 -11.66
C ASP A 130 -11.98 -23.72 -12.46
N GLY A 131 -10.85 -23.97 -11.81
CA GLY A 131 -9.54 -24.02 -12.46
C GLY A 131 -8.35 -24.05 -11.49
N ALA A 132 -7.15 -23.98 -12.07
CA ALA A 132 -5.87 -23.82 -11.36
C ALA A 132 -5.27 -22.45 -11.68
N TYR A 133 -4.77 -21.75 -10.66
CA TYR A 133 -4.37 -20.35 -10.75
C TYR A 133 -3.07 -20.09 -10.01
N PHE A 134 -2.35 -19.04 -10.43
CA PHE A 134 -1.34 -18.41 -9.59
C PHE A 134 -1.53 -16.90 -9.54
N ILE A 135 -1.08 -16.29 -8.44
CA ILE A 135 -1.03 -14.86 -8.20
C ILE A 135 0.44 -14.47 -8.13
N LEU A 136 0.82 -13.52 -8.98
CA LEU A 136 2.13 -12.90 -8.98
C LEU A 136 1.95 -11.39 -9.04
N ASP A 137 2.53 -10.68 -8.06
CA ASP A 137 2.44 -9.22 -7.97
C ASP A 137 0.98 -8.71 -7.98
N GLY A 138 0.13 -9.36 -7.17
CA GLY A 138 -1.30 -9.07 -7.07
C GLY A 138 -2.14 -9.51 -8.28
N LYS A 139 -1.54 -9.98 -9.38
CA LYS A 139 -2.25 -10.38 -10.60
C LYS A 139 -2.45 -11.89 -10.63
N GLU A 140 -3.72 -12.30 -10.70
CA GLU A 140 -4.10 -13.70 -10.87
C GLU A 140 -4.05 -14.13 -12.34
N GLN A 141 -3.54 -15.33 -12.60
CA GLN A 141 -3.36 -15.91 -13.93
C GLN A 141 -3.78 -17.38 -13.94
N ASP A 142 -4.52 -17.77 -14.96
CA ASP A 142 -5.00 -19.14 -15.19
C ASP A 142 -3.86 -20.05 -15.71
N ILE A 143 -3.72 -21.22 -15.09
CA ILE A 143 -2.80 -22.30 -15.45
C ILE A 143 -3.50 -23.67 -15.50
N SER A 144 -4.81 -23.71 -15.74
CA SER A 144 -5.66 -24.92 -15.74
C SER A 144 -5.46 -25.85 -16.93
N ARG A 145 -4.72 -25.39 -17.96
CA ARG A 145 -4.55 -26.13 -19.21
C ARG A 145 -3.94 -27.51 -18.94
N ASN A 146 -4.53 -28.57 -19.48
CA ASN A 146 -4.06 -29.96 -19.34
C ASN A 146 -3.98 -30.47 -17.89
N ILE A 147 -4.73 -29.87 -16.96
CA ILE A 147 -4.89 -30.36 -15.59
C ILE A 147 -6.34 -30.77 -15.40
N ASP A 148 -6.57 -32.00 -14.93
CA ASP A 148 -7.88 -32.40 -14.42
C ASP A 148 -7.95 -32.17 -12.90
N ILE A 149 -8.60 -31.07 -12.54
CA ILE A 149 -8.80 -30.54 -11.17
C ILE A 149 -9.60 -31.47 -10.26
N LYS A 150 -10.18 -32.56 -10.78
CA LYS A 150 -10.88 -33.57 -9.98
C LYS A 150 -9.93 -34.61 -9.38
N LYS A 151 -8.68 -34.66 -9.83
CA LYS A 151 -7.66 -35.54 -9.26
C LYS A 151 -6.75 -34.79 -8.29
N PRO A 152 -6.09 -35.49 -7.36
CA PRO A 152 -5.07 -34.89 -6.51
C PRO A 152 -3.98 -34.22 -7.35
N LEU A 153 -3.61 -32.99 -6.98
CA LEU A 153 -2.57 -32.20 -7.64
C LEU A 153 -1.41 -31.95 -6.69
N TRP A 154 -0.19 -32.13 -7.15
CA TRP A 154 1.03 -31.71 -6.47
C TRP A 154 1.58 -30.45 -7.14
N ALA A 155 2.17 -29.58 -6.34
CA ALA A 155 2.92 -28.44 -6.86
C ALA A 155 4.15 -28.94 -7.64
N VAL A 156 4.47 -28.28 -8.75
CA VAL A 156 5.73 -28.46 -9.49
C VAL A 156 6.44 -27.12 -9.55
N ILE A 157 7.71 -27.08 -9.16
CA ILE A 157 8.54 -25.88 -9.19
C ILE A 157 9.88 -26.24 -9.83
N ASP A 158 10.21 -25.62 -10.97
CA ASP A 158 11.52 -25.74 -11.63
C ASP A 158 12.38 -24.51 -11.32
N ILE A 159 13.34 -24.65 -10.40
CA ILE A 159 14.24 -23.59 -9.93
C ILE A 159 15.29 -23.30 -11.00
N TYR A 160 14.91 -22.46 -11.95
CA TYR A 160 15.67 -22.17 -13.17
C TYR A 160 16.02 -20.68 -13.29
N GLY A 161 17.07 -20.38 -14.06
CA GLY A 161 17.44 -19.02 -14.43
C GLY A 161 17.94 -18.18 -13.26
N ASN A 162 17.46 -16.94 -13.17
CA ASN A 162 17.90 -15.98 -12.15
C ASN A 162 17.49 -16.36 -10.71
N VAL A 163 16.51 -17.25 -10.51
CA VAL A 163 16.13 -17.69 -9.16
C VAL A 163 17.07 -18.80 -8.70
N LYS A 164 17.69 -18.61 -7.52
CA LYS A 164 18.60 -19.58 -6.88
C LYS A 164 17.94 -20.34 -5.75
N ALA A 165 17.07 -19.70 -4.99
CA ALA A 165 16.41 -20.36 -3.88
C ALA A 165 14.98 -19.86 -3.65
N VAL A 166 14.12 -20.80 -3.29
CA VAL A 166 12.72 -20.58 -2.93
C VAL A 166 12.40 -21.30 -1.62
N THR A 167 11.39 -20.81 -0.91
CA THR A 167 10.91 -21.45 0.32
C THR A 167 9.40 -21.41 0.39
N PHE A 168 8.79 -22.51 0.85
CA PHE A 168 7.38 -22.47 1.25
C PHE A 168 7.26 -21.64 2.52
N THR A 169 6.30 -20.73 2.53
CA THR A 169 6.03 -19.85 3.66
C THR A 169 4.62 -20.08 4.17
N ILE A 170 4.41 -19.75 5.44
CA ILE A 170 3.06 -19.60 5.97
C ILE A 170 2.45 -18.43 5.19
N PRO A 171 1.14 -18.46 4.88
CA PRO A 171 0.46 -17.25 4.46
C PRO A 171 0.89 -16.10 5.39
N PRO A 172 1.29 -14.94 4.85
CA PRO A 172 1.51 -13.79 5.71
C PRO A 172 0.30 -13.68 6.63
N LYS A 173 0.48 -13.30 7.89
CA LYS A 173 -0.62 -13.07 8.85
C LYS A 173 -1.50 -11.91 8.35
N THR A 174 -2.18 -12.10 7.24
CA THR A 174 -3.17 -11.20 6.67
C THR A 174 -4.50 -11.67 7.22
N THR A 175 -4.66 -11.51 8.54
CA THR A 175 -6.00 -11.38 9.12
C THR A 175 -6.47 -9.93 9.08
N ASP A 176 -5.69 -9.02 8.50
CA ASP A 176 -6.07 -7.63 8.50
C ASP A 176 -6.99 -7.26 7.34
N ASP A 177 -8.24 -7.69 7.47
CA ASP A 177 -9.43 -7.24 6.73
C ASP A 177 -9.79 -5.76 7.03
N GLY A 178 -8.82 -4.96 7.47
CA GLY A 178 -9.01 -3.64 8.06
C GLY A 178 -9.44 -3.68 9.53
N LYS A 179 -10.23 -4.66 9.95
CA LYS A 179 -10.80 -4.70 11.32
C LYS A 179 -9.75 -4.95 12.39
N SER A 180 -8.72 -5.74 12.09
CA SER A 180 -7.58 -6.01 12.97
C SER A 180 -6.67 -4.78 13.13
N LEU A 181 -6.54 -3.96 12.09
CA LEU A 181 -5.81 -2.70 12.01
C LEU A 181 -6.54 -1.68 12.87
N PHE A 182 -7.88 -1.63 12.84
CA PHE A 182 -8.67 -0.79 13.76
C PHE A 182 -8.53 -1.19 15.22
N ALA A 183 -8.38 -2.49 15.52
CA ALA A 183 -8.09 -2.94 16.88
C ALA A 183 -6.66 -2.57 17.31
N LYS A 184 -5.70 -2.60 16.37
CA LYS A 184 -4.27 -2.34 16.60
C LYS A 184 -3.94 -0.84 16.66
N TYR A 185 -4.65 -0.01 15.91
CA TYR A 185 -4.45 1.45 15.84
C TYR A 185 -5.71 2.15 16.37
N PRO A 186 -5.69 2.62 17.64
CA PRO A 186 -6.86 3.28 18.22
C PRO A 186 -7.23 4.54 17.44
N GLN A 187 -8.48 5.00 17.63
CA GLN A 187 -9.08 6.23 17.04
C GLN A 187 -8.29 7.55 17.27
N LYS A 188 -7.06 7.50 17.80
CA LYS A 188 -6.17 8.61 18.09
C LYS A 188 -4.74 8.30 17.58
N PRO A 189 -4.48 8.36 16.26
CA PRO A 189 -3.17 8.09 15.67
C PRO A 189 -2.05 8.99 16.23
N ASP A 190 -2.40 10.18 16.73
CA ASP A 190 -1.50 11.12 17.40
C ASP A 190 -0.89 10.56 18.72
N LYS A 191 -1.40 9.44 19.25
CA LYS A 191 -0.87 8.76 20.45
C LYS A 191 0.18 7.68 20.14
N LEU A 192 0.36 7.30 18.89
CA LEU A 192 1.41 6.35 18.53
C LEU A 192 2.77 7.04 18.67
N PRO A 193 3.78 6.43 19.32
CA PRO A 193 5.10 7.04 19.43
C PRO A 193 5.64 7.38 18.05
N ILE A 194 5.95 8.66 17.81
CA ILE A 194 6.47 9.16 16.53
C ILE A 194 7.99 9.27 16.63
N ARG A 195 8.74 8.70 15.70
CA ARG A 195 10.22 8.79 15.72
C ARG A 195 10.66 10.24 15.47
N TYR A 196 9.89 10.97 14.67
CA TYR A 196 10.06 12.41 14.44
C TYR A 196 9.40 13.31 15.52
N PHE A 197 8.97 12.78 16.66
CA PHE A 197 8.17 13.50 17.67
C PHE A 197 8.80 14.79 18.21
N THR A 198 10.12 14.94 18.17
CA THR A 198 10.80 16.18 18.55
C THR A 198 10.56 17.32 17.55
N GLN A 199 10.41 17.02 16.26
CA GLN A 199 10.15 18.00 15.19
C GLN A 199 8.68 18.40 15.13
N LEU A 200 7.77 17.48 15.42
CA LEU A 200 6.32 17.73 15.47
C LEU A 200 5.87 18.65 16.62
N ARG A 201 6.76 18.94 17.59
CA ARG A 201 6.54 19.96 18.63
C ARG A 201 6.92 21.38 18.18
N SER A 202 7.36 21.56 16.94
CA SER A 202 7.55 22.88 16.34
C SER A 202 6.24 23.68 16.40
N GLU A 203 6.32 24.98 16.71
CA GLU A 203 5.18 25.90 16.63
C GLU A 203 4.56 25.96 15.23
N ASN A 204 5.29 25.50 14.21
CA ASN A 204 4.85 25.48 12.81
C ASN A 204 4.27 24.14 12.36
N PHE A 205 4.02 23.20 13.27
CA PHE A 205 3.40 21.93 12.90
C PHE A 205 1.90 22.11 12.64
N GLN A 206 1.46 21.72 11.45
CA GLN A 206 0.08 21.74 11.02
C GLN A 206 -0.42 20.31 10.78
N PRO A 207 -1.47 19.85 11.50
CA PRO A 207 -2.10 18.57 11.20
C PRO A 207 -2.65 18.53 9.77
N VAL A 208 -2.46 17.41 9.09
CA VAL A 208 -2.92 17.19 7.71
C VAL A 208 -3.75 15.91 7.66
N THR A 209 -4.70 15.87 6.73
CA THR A 209 -5.56 14.72 6.47
C THR A 209 -5.46 14.27 5.02
N PHE A 210 -5.94 13.06 4.75
CA PHE A 210 -6.26 12.63 3.39
C PHE A 210 -7.55 13.33 2.91
N SER A 211 -7.65 13.51 1.59
CA SER A 211 -8.84 14.05 0.93
C SER A 211 -10.00 13.07 1.00
N ASN A 212 -11.22 13.59 1.11
CA ASN A 212 -12.45 12.79 0.92
C ASN A 212 -12.63 12.35 -0.55
N VAL A 213 -11.91 12.95 -1.49
CA VAL A 213 -11.78 12.47 -2.86
C VAL A 213 -10.69 11.40 -2.90
N HIS A 214 -11.10 10.13 -2.97
CA HIS A 214 -10.19 8.99 -3.01
C HIS A 214 -10.79 7.83 -3.83
N GLY A 215 -9.95 6.84 -4.12
CA GLY A 215 -10.35 5.63 -4.84
C GLY A 215 -11.48 4.86 -4.16
N PRO A 216 -12.35 4.16 -4.92
CA PRO A 216 -13.52 3.46 -4.39
C PRO A 216 -13.16 2.30 -3.44
N GLU A 217 -11.97 1.72 -3.62
CA GLU A 217 -11.47 0.61 -2.81
C GLU A 217 -10.59 1.08 -1.64
N LEU A 218 -10.63 2.37 -1.32
CA LEU A 218 -9.94 2.94 -0.17
C LEU A 218 -10.96 3.33 0.91
N GLU A 219 -10.59 3.14 2.16
CA GLU A 219 -11.38 3.57 3.32
C GLU A 219 -10.54 4.49 4.21
N LEU A 220 -11.17 5.57 4.67
CA LEU A 220 -10.54 6.59 5.50
C LEU A 220 -11.09 6.54 6.93
N TYR A 221 -10.17 6.68 7.90
CA TYR A 221 -10.46 6.53 9.32
C TYR A 221 -9.75 7.60 10.15
N CYS A 222 -10.09 7.65 11.43
CA CYS A 222 -9.48 8.57 12.40
C CYS A 222 -9.49 10.01 11.89
N GLU A 223 -10.68 10.49 11.49
CA GLU A 223 -10.86 11.83 10.92
C GLU A 223 -9.96 12.04 9.69
N TYR A 224 -9.99 11.07 8.77
CA TYR A 224 -9.23 11.11 7.51
C TYR A 224 -7.70 11.08 7.66
N LYS A 225 -7.16 10.75 8.83
CA LYS A 225 -5.69 10.62 9.05
C LYS A 225 -5.13 9.26 8.69
N VAL A 226 -5.99 8.24 8.53
CA VAL A 226 -5.58 6.87 8.20
C VAL A 226 -6.30 6.45 6.93
N ALA A 227 -5.55 5.88 5.98
CA ALA A 227 -6.10 5.29 4.78
C ALA A 227 -5.77 3.80 4.72
N LEU A 228 -6.77 3.02 4.34
CA LEU A 228 -6.69 1.57 4.15
C LEU A 228 -7.12 1.23 2.73
N ARG A 229 -6.38 0.35 2.06
CA ARG A 229 -6.77 -0.26 0.81
C ARG A 229 -7.45 -1.61 1.05
N LYS A 230 -8.67 -1.76 0.55
CA LYS A 230 -9.41 -3.02 0.59
C LYS A 230 -8.70 -4.11 -0.20
N ARG A 231 -8.85 -5.34 0.27
CA ARG A 231 -8.43 -6.52 -0.49
C ARG A 231 -9.56 -6.93 -1.43
N VAL A 232 -9.47 -6.49 -2.68
CA VAL A 232 -10.40 -6.85 -3.76
C VAL A 232 -9.71 -7.64 -4.87
N GLN A 233 -10.49 -8.40 -5.66
CA GLN A 233 -9.96 -9.13 -6.81
C GLN A 233 -9.42 -8.22 -7.89
N LYS A 234 -10.06 -7.05 -8.09
CA LYS A 234 -9.67 -6.06 -9.09
C LYS A 234 -9.60 -4.69 -8.47
N LEU A 235 -8.39 -4.20 -8.25
CA LEU A 235 -8.15 -2.86 -7.78
C LEU A 235 -8.26 -1.86 -8.93
N VAL A 236 -9.10 -0.83 -8.76
CA VAL A 236 -9.35 0.20 -9.78
C VAL A 236 -9.25 1.57 -9.13
N ARG A 237 -8.43 2.46 -9.72
CA ARG A 237 -8.23 3.86 -9.30
C ARG A 237 -7.92 4.01 -7.80
N PRO A 238 -6.93 3.31 -7.22
CA PRO A 238 -6.56 3.44 -5.81
C PRO A 238 -5.82 4.77 -5.51
N TYR A 239 -6.34 5.90 -5.99
CA TYR A 239 -5.81 7.23 -5.74
C TYR A 239 -6.14 7.69 -4.33
N LEU A 240 -5.13 8.10 -3.59
CA LEU A 240 -5.24 8.69 -2.27
C LEU A 240 -4.55 10.05 -2.29
N PHE A 241 -5.32 11.13 -2.21
CA PHE A 241 -4.77 12.47 -2.18
C PHE A 241 -4.57 12.95 -0.75
N ILE A 242 -3.52 13.73 -0.52
CA ILE A 242 -3.33 14.46 0.73
C ILE A 242 -4.02 15.82 0.57
N ASN A 243 -4.86 16.19 1.55
CA ASN A 243 -5.70 17.39 1.48
C ASN A 243 -4.95 18.66 1.91
N PHE A 244 -3.69 18.79 1.50
CA PHE A 244 -2.87 19.95 1.83
C PHE A 244 -1.75 20.14 0.78
N PRO A 245 -1.55 21.36 0.27
CA PRO A 245 -0.50 21.63 -0.71
C PRO A 245 0.88 21.76 -0.06
N LEU A 246 1.84 21.03 -0.61
CA LEU A 246 3.26 21.12 -0.32
C LEU A 246 3.89 22.24 -1.16
N ALA A 247 4.49 23.23 -0.52
CA ALA A 247 5.28 24.29 -1.17
C ALA A 247 6.76 24.19 -0.79
N PRO A 248 7.65 24.95 -1.47
CA PRO A 248 9.07 24.89 -1.19
C PRO A 248 9.39 25.20 0.27
N GLY A 249 10.17 24.31 0.88
CA GLY A 249 10.59 24.32 2.27
C GLY A 249 9.71 23.51 3.22
N ASP A 250 8.54 23.04 2.78
CA ASP A 250 7.66 22.23 3.64
C ASP A 250 8.18 20.81 3.86
N GLU A 251 7.86 20.26 5.04
CA GLU A 251 8.13 18.87 5.42
C GLU A 251 6.83 18.13 5.75
N LEU A 252 6.43 17.16 4.93
CA LEU A 252 5.27 16.29 5.16
C LEU A 252 5.67 14.97 5.83
N TYR A 253 4.87 14.51 6.78
CA TYR A 253 5.12 13.28 7.53
C TYR A 253 4.02 12.23 7.36
N ILE A 254 4.43 11.03 6.95
CA ILE A 254 3.55 9.85 6.81
C ILE A 254 4.16 8.64 7.54
N ARG A 255 3.33 7.65 7.87
CA ARG A 255 3.77 6.36 8.41
C ARG A 255 3.06 5.21 7.71
N ILE A 256 3.82 4.15 7.44
CA ILE A 256 3.30 2.89 6.92
C ILE A 256 2.73 2.07 8.07
N LEU A 257 1.46 1.70 7.97
CA LEU A 257 0.76 0.93 9.01
C LEU A 257 0.66 -0.56 8.66
N SER A 258 0.51 -0.87 7.38
CA SER A 258 0.44 -2.26 6.90
C SER A 258 0.98 -2.40 5.50
N ILE A 259 1.57 -3.58 5.24
CA ILE A 259 2.07 -4.00 3.93
C ILE A 259 1.56 -5.39 3.56
N ASP A 260 1.32 -5.62 2.27
CA ASP A 260 1.06 -6.93 1.69
C ASP A 260 2.31 -7.41 0.93
N PRO A 261 3.03 -8.44 1.44
CA PRO A 261 4.25 -8.94 0.82
C PRO A 261 4.03 -9.70 -0.49
N ASN A 262 2.78 -9.86 -0.94
CA ASN A 262 2.47 -10.49 -2.23
C ASN A 262 2.61 -9.52 -3.42
N TYR A 263 2.77 -8.23 -3.16
CA TYR A 263 3.09 -7.23 -4.17
C TYR A 263 4.59 -6.99 -4.19
N ARG A 264 5.13 -6.62 -5.35
CA ARG A 264 6.54 -6.29 -5.53
C ARG A 264 6.81 -4.83 -5.21
N THR A 265 6.13 -3.94 -5.93
CA THR A 265 6.35 -2.50 -5.81
C THR A 265 5.61 -1.97 -4.58
N PRO A 266 6.11 -0.95 -3.88
CA PRO A 266 5.45 -0.43 -2.69
C PRO A 266 4.16 0.37 -3.02
N GLY A 267 4.04 0.88 -4.24
CA GLY A 267 3.01 1.79 -4.71
C GLY A 267 3.65 3.03 -5.33
N ILE A 268 2.87 3.88 -5.99
CA ILE A 268 3.39 5.07 -6.69
C ILE A 268 3.11 6.29 -5.81
N PHE A 269 4.10 7.18 -5.69
CA PHE A 269 3.94 8.48 -5.04
C PHE A 269 4.04 9.57 -6.10
N GLY A 270 3.17 10.56 -6.02
CA GLY A 270 3.12 11.61 -7.02
C GLY A 270 2.69 12.95 -6.45
N PHE A 271 2.75 13.95 -7.33
CA PHE A 271 2.45 15.33 -7.03
C PHE A 271 1.64 15.93 -8.17
N THR A 272 0.66 16.78 -7.85
CA THR A 272 -0.09 17.54 -8.84
C THR A 272 -0.39 18.95 -8.35
N ASN A 273 -0.42 19.94 -9.24
CA ASN A 273 -0.85 21.30 -8.88
C ASN A 273 -2.38 21.44 -8.80
N VAL A 274 -3.13 20.34 -8.99
CA VAL A 274 -4.59 20.34 -8.96
C VAL A 274 -5.08 19.97 -7.57
N ARG A 275 -5.88 20.85 -6.98
CA ARG A 275 -6.57 20.58 -5.71
C ARG A 275 -7.46 19.32 -5.83
N PRO A 276 -7.38 18.37 -4.88
CA PRO A 276 -8.10 17.10 -4.96
C PRO A 276 -9.62 17.22 -5.14
N SER A 277 -10.25 18.26 -4.58
CA SER A 277 -11.69 18.51 -4.72
C SER A 277 -12.14 18.67 -6.17
N LYS A 278 -11.26 19.12 -7.08
CA LYS A 278 -11.57 19.23 -8.52
C LYS A 278 -11.80 17.85 -9.19
N PHE A 279 -11.42 16.76 -8.51
CA PHE A 279 -11.65 15.39 -8.97
C PHE A 279 -12.87 14.71 -8.34
N ALA A 280 -13.63 15.38 -7.45
CA ALA A 280 -14.77 14.77 -6.74
C ALA A 280 -15.76 14.10 -7.69
N ASP A 281 -16.20 14.80 -8.74
CA ASP A 281 -17.12 14.29 -9.76
C ASP A 281 -16.39 13.77 -11.02
N LYS A 282 -15.06 13.71 -10.99
CA LYS A 282 -14.22 13.41 -12.18
C LYS A 282 -13.21 12.30 -11.92
N LEU A 283 -13.31 11.57 -10.81
CA LEU A 283 -12.38 10.51 -10.47
C LEU A 283 -12.31 9.44 -11.57
N GLU A 284 -13.44 9.16 -12.23
CA GLU A 284 -13.52 8.25 -13.37
C GLU A 284 -12.70 8.66 -14.59
N THR A 285 -12.41 9.96 -14.73
CA THR A 285 -11.56 10.52 -15.78
C THR A 285 -10.07 10.29 -15.54
N LEU A 286 -9.70 9.89 -14.31
CA LEU A 286 -8.33 9.48 -14.01
C LEU A 286 -8.09 8.03 -14.48
N PRO A 287 -6.85 7.70 -14.90
CA PRO A 287 -6.48 6.37 -15.34
C PRO A 287 -6.83 5.27 -14.34
N ALA A 288 -7.37 4.15 -14.84
CA ALA A 288 -7.96 3.13 -13.98
C ALA A 288 -6.96 2.21 -13.27
N ILE A 289 -5.88 1.83 -13.96
CA ILE A 289 -4.98 0.74 -13.54
C ILE A 289 -3.55 1.24 -13.40
N ASP A 290 -3.14 2.17 -14.26
CA ASP A 290 -1.79 2.69 -14.34
C ASP A 290 -1.86 4.22 -14.46
N PRO A 291 -1.31 4.97 -13.48
CA PRO A 291 -1.32 6.42 -13.51
C PRO A 291 -0.32 7.01 -14.51
N ALA A 292 0.51 6.22 -15.22
CA ALA A 292 1.50 6.74 -16.17
C ALA A 292 0.91 7.73 -17.18
N ALA A 293 -0.30 7.48 -17.67
CA ALA A 293 -0.99 8.38 -18.61
C ALA A 293 -1.36 9.76 -18.04
N LEU A 294 -1.16 10.00 -16.74
CA LEU A 294 -1.36 11.33 -16.14
C LEU A 294 -0.35 12.35 -16.67
N VAL A 295 0.88 11.95 -17.02
CA VAL A 295 1.91 12.90 -17.47
C VAL A 295 1.58 13.56 -18.81
N ASP A 296 0.71 12.94 -19.61
CA ASP A 296 0.26 13.46 -20.90
C ASP A 296 -0.94 14.40 -20.79
N ARG A 297 -1.49 14.56 -19.59
CA ARG A 297 -2.62 15.46 -19.37
C ARG A 297 -2.16 16.91 -19.29
N LYS A 298 -3.11 17.83 -19.49
CA LYS A 298 -2.86 19.27 -19.39
C LYS A 298 -2.54 19.75 -17.98
N GLU A 299 -2.93 18.99 -16.96
CA GLU A 299 -2.62 19.32 -15.58
C GLU A 299 -1.19 18.88 -15.24
N TYR A 300 -0.57 19.49 -14.24
CA TYR A 300 0.80 19.14 -13.88
C TYR A 300 0.81 17.86 -13.03
N TRP A 301 1.57 16.86 -13.45
CA TRP A 301 1.71 15.57 -12.77
C TRP A 301 3.17 15.13 -12.70
N LEU A 302 3.63 14.80 -11.50
CA LEU A 302 4.91 14.13 -11.26
C LEU A 302 4.62 12.76 -10.66
N LEU A 303 5.21 11.72 -11.24
CA LEU A 303 5.01 10.33 -10.81
C LEU A 303 6.34 9.70 -10.44
N ARG A 304 6.34 8.94 -9.34
CA ARG A 304 7.46 8.10 -8.92
C ARG A 304 6.95 6.71 -8.56
N GLU A 305 7.30 5.76 -9.42
CA GLU A 305 6.84 4.37 -9.37
C GLU A 305 7.43 3.56 -8.22
N GLU A 306 8.65 3.90 -7.81
CA GLU A 306 9.37 3.25 -6.71
C GLU A 306 9.84 4.28 -5.67
N PRO A 307 8.91 4.97 -4.99
CA PRO A 307 9.26 6.05 -4.08
C PRO A 307 9.94 5.52 -2.80
N PHE A 308 9.55 4.34 -2.35
CA PHE A 308 10.08 3.69 -1.15
C PHE A 308 11.15 2.65 -1.49
N ASP A 309 12.02 2.35 -0.52
CA ASP A 309 13.05 1.32 -0.68
C ASP A 309 12.47 -0.09 -0.56
N ASP A 310 13.20 -1.10 -1.06
CA ASP A 310 12.72 -2.49 -1.06
C ASP A 310 12.58 -3.09 0.35
N THR A 311 13.27 -2.51 1.34
CA THR A 311 13.27 -2.91 2.75
C THR A 311 12.18 -2.22 3.58
N LEU A 312 11.22 -1.56 2.92
CA LEU A 312 9.98 -1.04 3.51
C LEU A 312 9.34 -2.04 4.49
N SER A 313 8.95 -1.55 5.66
CA SER A 313 8.35 -2.31 6.76
C SER A 313 7.19 -1.54 7.39
N GLU A 314 6.34 -2.26 8.12
CA GLU A 314 5.36 -1.63 9.01
C GLU A 314 6.06 -0.73 10.03
N LEU A 315 5.39 0.36 10.40
CA LEU A 315 5.84 1.41 11.32
C LEU A 315 7.00 2.27 10.82
N ASP A 316 7.43 2.10 9.58
CA ASP A 316 8.32 3.06 8.96
C ASP A 316 7.64 4.42 8.84
N GLU A 317 8.38 5.45 9.23
CA GLU A 317 7.99 6.84 9.08
C GLU A 317 8.79 7.48 7.97
N TYR A 318 8.13 8.27 7.16
CA TYR A 318 8.74 8.98 6.05
C TYR A 318 8.48 10.47 6.19
N ARG A 319 9.57 11.23 6.10
CA ARG A 319 9.57 12.67 5.91
C ARG A 319 9.77 12.97 4.43
N ILE A 320 8.90 13.79 3.86
CA ILE A 320 8.97 14.29 2.49
C ILE A 320 9.25 15.79 2.54
N LEU A 321 10.44 16.20 2.16
CA LEU A 321 10.89 17.59 2.15
C LEU A 321 10.89 18.14 0.72
N PHE A 322 10.25 19.28 0.48
CA PHE A 322 10.44 20.03 -0.76
C PHE A 322 11.59 21.03 -0.55
N ASP A 323 12.76 20.79 -1.10
CA ASP A 323 13.91 21.68 -0.92
C ASP A 323 13.69 23.02 -1.65
N ARG A 324 13.82 24.12 -0.89
CA ARG A 324 13.57 25.48 -1.37
C ARG A 324 14.65 26.06 -2.28
N THR A 325 15.78 25.36 -2.44
CA THR A 325 16.95 25.86 -3.18
C THR A 325 17.15 25.08 -4.47
N SER A 326 17.07 23.75 -4.40
CA SER A 326 17.30 22.86 -5.54
C SER A 326 16.02 22.50 -6.29
N GLY A 327 14.85 22.64 -5.66
CA GLY A 327 13.59 22.12 -6.18
C GLY A 327 13.46 20.60 -6.05
N GLU A 328 14.39 19.94 -5.37
CA GLU A 328 14.33 18.51 -5.10
C GLU A 328 13.22 18.21 -4.09
N ILE A 329 12.44 17.17 -4.36
CA ILE A 329 11.58 16.55 -3.36
C ILE A 329 12.30 15.34 -2.79
N LEU A 330 12.66 15.42 -1.52
CA LEU A 330 13.52 14.50 -0.80
C LEU A 330 12.69 13.61 0.13
N LEU A 331 13.01 12.32 0.18
CA LEU A 331 12.41 11.34 1.08
C LEU A 331 13.45 10.86 2.09
N CYS A 332 13.14 11.01 3.38
CA CYS A 332 13.93 10.47 4.49
C CYS A 332 13.10 9.43 5.25
N ARG A 333 13.73 8.31 5.64
CA ARG A 333 13.11 7.24 6.41
C ARG A 333 13.58 7.28 7.87
N ASN A 334 12.66 7.11 8.82
CA ASN A 334 12.94 6.82 10.24
C ASN A 334 13.89 7.77 10.97
N ASN A 335 13.92 9.04 10.56
CA ASN A 335 14.85 10.07 11.04
C ASN A 335 16.32 9.66 10.85
N ASP A 336 16.60 8.87 9.81
CA ASP A 336 17.96 8.57 9.40
C ASP A 336 18.66 9.88 8.97
N THR A 337 19.62 10.29 9.78
CA THR A 337 20.47 11.47 9.55
C THR A 337 21.82 11.10 8.97
N VAL A 338 22.11 9.80 8.81
CA VAL A 338 23.40 9.28 8.36
C VAL A 338 23.37 9.04 6.85
N SER A 339 22.30 8.44 6.34
CA SER A 339 22.14 8.20 4.90
C SER A 339 21.75 9.48 4.18
N GLN A 340 22.20 9.62 2.92
CA GLN A 340 21.70 10.70 2.08
C GLN A 340 20.19 10.53 1.82
N PRO A 341 19.41 11.62 1.84
CA PRO A 341 18.00 11.56 1.50
C PRO A 341 17.80 11.07 0.07
N ARG A 342 16.75 10.29 -0.16
CA ARG A 342 16.42 9.83 -1.50
C ARG A 342 15.72 10.94 -2.26
N ILE A 343 16.23 11.30 -3.43
CA ILE A 343 15.52 12.23 -4.34
C ILE A 343 14.35 11.47 -4.97
N LEU A 344 13.12 11.91 -4.69
CA LEU A 344 11.93 11.45 -5.38
C LEU A 344 11.86 12.09 -6.75
N THR A 345 11.82 13.41 -6.82
CA THR A 345 11.61 14.16 -8.06
C THR A 345 12.17 15.58 -7.94
N PHE A 346 12.11 16.33 -9.03
CA PHE A 346 12.28 17.78 -9.03
C PHE A 346 10.91 18.42 -9.31
N ALA A 347 10.68 19.58 -8.72
CA ALA A 347 9.44 20.35 -8.83
C ALA A 347 9.75 21.85 -8.97
N ASP A 348 8.84 22.59 -9.62
CA ASP A 348 9.01 24.04 -9.81
C ASP A 348 8.87 24.78 -8.47
N LEU A 349 9.85 25.62 -8.15
CA LEU A 349 9.90 26.41 -6.92
C LEU A 349 8.81 27.50 -6.84
N ASN A 350 8.10 27.80 -7.93
CA ASN A 350 7.01 28.78 -7.94
C ASN A 350 5.64 28.14 -7.77
N GLU A 351 5.57 26.82 -7.72
CA GLU A 351 4.32 26.06 -7.68
C GLU A 351 4.11 25.40 -6.32
N THR A 352 2.84 25.09 -6.03
CA THR A 352 2.47 24.26 -4.89
C THR A 352 1.81 22.99 -5.37
N PHE A 353 2.11 21.88 -4.71
CA PHE A 353 1.68 20.58 -5.18
C PHE A 353 0.92 19.81 -4.10
N TYR A 354 -0.20 19.23 -4.47
CA TYR A 354 -0.91 18.24 -3.69
C TYR A 354 -0.24 16.88 -3.88
N PRO A 355 0.34 16.30 -2.82
CA PRO A 355 0.87 14.95 -2.90
C PRO A 355 -0.26 13.93 -2.99
N PHE A 356 -0.01 12.84 -3.70
CA PHE A 356 -0.93 11.71 -3.76
C PHE A 356 -0.18 10.38 -3.83
N LEU A 357 -0.88 9.32 -3.46
CA LEU A 357 -0.42 7.94 -3.60
C LEU A 357 -1.36 7.18 -4.52
N PHE A 358 -0.81 6.35 -5.38
CA PHE A 358 -1.57 5.34 -6.10
C PHE A 358 -1.24 3.97 -5.46
N LEU A 359 -2.16 3.49 -4.62
CA LEU A 359 -1.93 2.35 -3.74
C LEU A 359 -2.13 1.00 -4.48
N ASN A 360 -1.40 0.76 -5.56
CA ASN A 360 -1.44 -0.50 -6.32
C ASN A 360 -0.39 -1.55 -5.87
N GLY A 361 0.44 -1.23 -4.88
CA GLY A 361 1.60 -2.04 -4.48
C GLY A 361 1.48 -2.70 -3.09
N ARG A 362 2.62 -2.86 -2.39
CA ARG A 362 2.74 -3.46 -1.07
C ARG A 362 2.04 -2.64 0.00
N ILE A 363 2.04 -1.32 -0.06
CA ILE A 363 1.41 -0.50 0.98
C ILE A 363 -0.11 -0.72 0.94
N THR A 364 -0.64 -1.26 2.03
CA THR A 364 -2.08 -1.50 2.21
C THR A 364 -2.69 -0.53 3.21
N ALA A 365 -1.93 0.00 4.15
CA ALA A 365 -2.41 1.03 5.06
C ALA A 365 -1.30 2.02 5.44
N LEU A 366 -1.68 3.29 5.59
CA LEU A 366 -0.79 4.36 6.01
C LEU A 366 -1.54 5.45 6.78
N SER A 367 -0.80 6.21 7.58
CA SER A 367 -1.29 7.42 8.23
C SER A 367 -0.53 8.65 7.76
N VAL A 368 -1.21 9.80 7.76
CA VAL A 368 -0.61 11.13 7.64
C VAL A 368 -0.71 11.83 9.00
N PHE A 369 0.36 12.49 9.42
CA PHE A 369 0.38 13.24 10.69
C PHE A 369 0.11 14.72 10.45
N GLY A 370 0.89 15.31 9.55
CA GLY A 370 0.93 16.73 9.36
C GLY A 370 2.14 17.18 8.57
N LEU A 371 2.26 18.50 8.50
CA LEU A 371 3.26 19.21 7.74
C LEU A 371 3.93 20.25 8.66
N ILE A 372 5.23 20.45 8.50
CA ILE A 372 5.95 21.57 9.11
C ILE A 372 6.29 22.54 7.99
N ALA A 373 5.81 23.77 8.13
CA ALA A 373 6.15 24.86 7.21
C ALA A 373 7.25 25.73 7.84
N PRO A 374 8.25 26.20 7.06
CA PRO A 374 9.29 27.07 7.59
C PRO A 374 8.74 28.44 8.00
N ASN A 375 7.64 28.87 7.38
CA ASN A 375 6.86 30.04 7.77
C ASN A 375 5.47 29.57 8.21
N VAL A 376 4.92 30.14 9.28
CA VAL A 376 3.50 29.98 9.59
C VAL A 376 2.73 30.48 8.38
N ARG A 377 2.10 29.56 7.64
CA ARG A 377 1.05 29.95 6.70
C ARG A 377 -0.09 30.42 7.58
N LEU A 378 -0.13 31.72 7.83
CA LEU A 378 -1.34 32.36 8.29
C LEU A 378 -2.38 31.98 7.24
N THR A 379 -3.37 31.16 7.61
CA THR A 379 -4.67 31.27 6.98
C THR A 379 -5.00 32.75 7.04
N GLU A 380 -5.12 33.40 5.89
CA GLU A 380 -5.17 34.86 5.77
C GLU A 380 -6.05 35.48 6.84
N THR A 381 -5.41 36.09 7.85
CA THR A 381 -6.07 37.02 8.75
C THR A 381 -5.10 38.16 9.01
N ASN A 382 -5.55 39.35 8.62
CA ASN A 382 -5.03 40.69 8.91
C ASN A 382 -4.08 41.31 7.88
N HIS A 383 -4.65 41.83 6.79
CA HIS A 383 -4.17 43.08 6.23
C HIS A 383 -4.67 44.25 7.09
N ASN A 384 -3.72 44.94 7.73
CA ASN A 384 -3.95 46.24 8.33
C ASN A 384 -3.77 47.32 7.26
N ILE A 385 -4.70 48.26 7.27
CA ILE A 385 -4.97 49.31 6.29
C ILE A 385 -3.76 50.22 6.07
N ASN A 386 -3.32 50.38 4.81
CA ASN A 386 -3.05 51.72 4.27
C ASN A 386 -2.92 51.79 2.72
N SER A 387 -3.59 52.80 2.17
CA SER A 387 -3.42 53.46 0.87
C SER A 387 -3.81 52.75 -0.44
N ASN A 388 -4.97 53.18 -0.94
CA ASN A 388 -5.26 53.73 -2.28
C ASN A 388 -4.73 53.07 -3.56
N ASN A 389 -5.71 52.74 -4.40
CA ASN A 389 -5.72 52.70 -5.87
C ASN A 389 -4.83 51.66 -6.56
N ARG A 390 -5.46 50.57 -7.01
CA ARG A 390 -5.69 50.29 -8.44
C ARG A 390 -6.63 49.10 -8.62
N THR A 391 -7.50 49.25 -9.60
CA THR A 391 -8.48 48.29 -10.11
C THR A 391 -7.79 47.04 -10.66
N ASP A 392 -8.30 45.86 -10.33
CA ASP A 392 -8.81 44.89 -11.31
C ASP A 392 -9.56 43.76 -10.60
N ASN A 393 -10.66 43.32 -11.21
CA ASN A 393 -11.66 42.43 -10.63
C ASN A 393 -11.15 40.98 -10.50
N GLU A 394 -11.00 40.50 -9.28
CA GLU A 394 -11.10 39.08 -8.92
C GLU A 394 -12.18 38.94 -7.85
N VAL A 395 -13.09 37.99 -8.03
CA VAL A 395 -14.21 37.75 -7.11
C VAL A 395 -13.68 36.89 -5.96
N ASP A 396 -13.39 37.54 -4.82
CA ASP A 396 -13.11 36.89 -3.54
C ASP A 396 -14.34 36.11 -3.06
N ASP A 397 -14.23 34.79 -2.94
CA ASP A 397 -15.20 33.94 -2.24
C ASP A 397 -14.66 33.70 -0.82
N ASP A 398 -15.10 34.56 0.11
CA ASP A 398 -14.65 34.65 1.50
C ASP A 398 -14.93 33.36 2.30
N ASP A 399 -13.88 32.57 2.53
CA ASP A 399 -13.90 31.28 3.26
C ASP A 399 -14.07 31.47 4.79
N SER A 400 -14.15 32.71 5.29
CA SER A 400 -14.22 33.02 6.73
C SER A 400 -15.57 32.66 7.39
N ASP A 401 -16.59 32.40 6.58
CA ASP A 401 -17.95 32.08 7.02
C ASP A 401 -18.25 30.57 7.11
N ARG A 402 -17.26 29.68 6.88
CA ARG A 402 -17.49 28.21 6.82
C ARG A 402 -17.26 27.50 8.16
N CYS A 403 -17.96 26.40 8.36
CA CYS A 403 -17.88 25.58 9.57
C CYS A 403 -16.49 24.96 9.73
N THR A 404 -15.83 25.17 10.86
CA THR A 404 -14.45 24.68 11.12
C THR A 404 -14.36 23.20 11.49
N ILE A 405 -15.49 22.48 11.46
CA ILE A 405 -15.53 21.02 11.67
C ILE A 405 -15.60 20.31 10.33
N CYS A 406 -16.57 20.67 9.48
CA CYS A 406 -16.73 20.04 8.17
C CYS A 406 -16.03 20.78 7.03
N TYR A 407 -15.70 22.07 7.21
CA TYR A 407 -15.14 22.98 6.20
C TYR A 407 -15.96 23.03 4.90
N ASP A 408 -17.25 22.70 5.00
CA ASP A 408 -18.16 22.48 3.86
C ASP A 408 -19.36 23.44 3.97
N ALA A 409 -20.19 23.29 5.01
CA ALA A 409 -21.35 24.15 5.23
C ALA A 409 -21.00 25.49 5.91
N LYS A 410 -21.83 26.52 5.69
CA LYS A 410 -21.73 27.82 6.40
C LYS A 410 -21.82 27.63 7.92
N ALA A 411 -20.99 28.36 8.66
CA ALA A 411 -21.08 28.43 10.11
C ALA A 411 -22.30 29.28 10.50
N THR A 412 -23.25 28.65 11.17
CA THR A 412 -24.54 29.27 11.58
C THR A 412 -24.71 29.28 13.10
N CYS A 413 -23.81 28.66 13.87
CA CYS A 413 -23.96 28.49 15.31
C CYS A 413 -22.94 29.32 16.09
N VAL A 414 -23.42 30.22 16.94
CA VAL A 414 -22.63 31.06 17.85
C VAL A 414 -22.49 30.37 19.21
N LEU A 415 -21.27 30.32 19.74
CA LEU A 415 -20.96 29.73 21.05
C LEU A 415 -20.91 30.79 22.17
N ILE A 416 -21.72 30.65 23.22
CA ILE A 416 -21.80 31.61 24.34
C ILE A 416 -20.99 31.10 25.54
N PRO A 417 -20.09 31.91 26.15
CA PRO A 417 -19.97 33.37 25.97
C PRO A 417 -18.88 33.83 24.99
N CYS A 418 -18.13 32.93 24.35
CA CYS A 418 -16.95 33.33 23.56
C CYS A 418 -17.26 34.00 22.21
N GLY A 419 -18.52 33.96 21.75
CA GLY A 419 -19.01 34.67 20.57
C GLY A 419 -18.55 34.09 19.22
N HIS A 420 -17.82 32.98 19.22
CA HIS A 420 -17.30 32.40 17.98
C HIS A 420 -18.39 31.64 17.20
N MET A 421 -18.61 32.01 15.95
CA MET A 421 -19.48 31.34 15.00
C MET A 421 -18.67 30.41 14.10
N ILE A 422 -18.62 29.12 14.46
CA ILE A 422 -17.67 28.18 13.83
C ILE A 422 -18.29 26.82 13.48
N PHE A 423 -19.55 26.57 13.86
CA PHE A 423 -20.25 25.33 13.53
C PHE A 423 -21.39 25.58 12.57
N CYS A 424 -21.62 24.66 11.64
CA CYS A 424 -22.93 24.49 11.02
C CYS A 424 -23.84 23.71 11.98
N THR A 425 -25.15 23.81 11.76
CA THR A 425 -26.19 23.21 12.59
C THR A 425 -26.01 21.70 12.78
N LYS A 426 -25.62 20.99 11.72
CA LYS A 426 -25.38 19.54 11.76
C LYS A 426 -24.16 19.19 12.60
N CYS A 427 -23.03 19.89 12.39
CA CYS A 427 -21.80 19.65 13.14
C CYS A 427 -21.92 20.05 14.61
N ARG A 428 -22.77 21.04 14.96
CA ARG A 428 -23.07 21.39 16.36
C ARG A 428 -23.61 20.18 17.13
N VAL A 429 -24.66 19.54 16.60
CA VAL A 429 -25.34 18.40 17.25
C VAL A 429 -24.36 17.25 17.47
N ASP A 430 -23.58 16.90 16.45
CA ASP A 430 -22.58 15.83 16.55
C ASP A 430 -21.47 16.17 17.57
N TYR A 431 -21.06 17.44 17.63
CA TYR A 431 -20.02 17.92 18.54
C TYR A 431 -20.49 17.93 20.00
N GLU A 432 -21.72 18.38 20.28
CA GLU A 432 -22.28 18.40 21.64
C GLU A 432 -22.48 16.99 22.23
N ILE A 433 -22.74 15.97 21.39
CA ILE A 433 -22.87 14.58 21.83
C ILE A 433 -21.52 13.95 22.19
N ARG A 434 -20.43 14.40 21.55
CA ARG A 434 -19.12 13.73 21.59
C ARG A 434 -18.02 14.49 22.36
N SER A 435 -18.26 15.74 22.75
CA SER A 435 -17.22 16.66 23.27
C SER A 435 -17.59 17.33 24.61
N THR A 436 -16.61 17.95 25.27
CA THR A 436 -16.69 18.58 26.61
C THR A 436 -17.19 20.03 26.61
N LYS A 437 -18.07 20.43 25.68
CA LYS A 437 -18.57 21.82 25.55
C LYS A 437 -17.47 22.90 25.55
N THR A 438 -16.38 22.68 24.82
CA THR A 438 -15.29 23.65 24.64
C THR A 438 -15.23 24.15 23.21
N CYS A 439 -14.98 25.44 23.00
CA CYS A 439 -14.92 26.06 21.68
C CYS A 439 -13.62 25.64 20.95
N PRO A 440 -13.65 25.03 19.77
CA PRO A 440 -12.45 24.64 19.03
C PRO A 440 -11.53 25.80 18.65
N LYS A 441 -12.08 27.01 18.49
CA LYS A 441 -11.32 28.20 18.09
C LYS A 441 -10.52 28.81 19.24
N CYS A 442 -11.15 29.04 20.39
CA CYS A 442 -10.52 29.73 21.53
C CYS A 442 -10.35 28.87 22.78
N ARG A 443 -10.79 27.61 22.74
CA ARG A 443 -10.75 26.62 23.83
C ARG A 443 -11.55 26.98 25.09
N ALA A 444 -12.25 28.12 25.09
CA ALA A 444 -13.15 28.50 26.17
C ALA A 444 -14.33 27.52 26.27
N THR A 445 -14.70 27.13 27.49
CA THR A 445 -15.93 26.39 27.75
C THR A 445 -17.13 27.26 27.38
N TYR A 446 -18.07 26.71 26.62
CA TYR A 446 -19.31 27.40 26.25
C TYR A 446 -20.50 26.70 26.90
N GLU A 447 -21.52 27.47 27.27
CA GLU A 447 -22.69 26.96 27.96
C GLU A 447 -23.79 26.59 26.96
N GLN A 448 -23.94 27.41 25.92
CA GLN A 448 -24.97 27.32 24.89
C GLN A 448 -24.37 27.53 23.50
N ALA A 449 -24.91 26.80 22.52
CA ALA A 449 -24.64 26.98 21.09
C ALA A 449 -25.95 27.31 20.37
N ILE A 450 -26.10 28.57 19.95
CA ILE A 450 -27.34 29.12 19.37
C ILE A 450 -27.16 29.21 17.85
N GLU A 451 -28.12 28.64 17.12
CA GLU A 451 -28.21 28.81 15.67
C GLU A 451 -28.79 30.19 15.35
N VAL A 452 -28.13 30.90 14.44
CA VAL A 452 -28.53 32.21 13.96
C VAL A 452 -29.03 32.05 12.53
N GLU A 453 -30.29 32.42 12.29
CA GLU A 453 -30.82 32.54 10.93
C GLU A 453 -30.17 33.76 10.28
N VAL A 454 -29.50 33.52 9.16
CA VAL A 454 -28.85 34.55 8.35
C VAL A 454 -29.76 34.76 7.15
N ASP A 455 -30.51 35.87 7.14
CA ASP A 455 -31.40 36.28 6.03
C ASP A 455 -30.63 36.53 4.73
#